data_AF-Q8CBQ6-F1
#
_entry.id   AF-Q8CBQ6-F1
#
_cell.length_a   1.000
_cell.length_b   1.000
_cell.length_c   1.000
_cell.angle_alpha   90.00
_cell.angle_beta   90.00
_cell.angle_gamma   90.00
#
_symmetry.space_group_name_H-M   'P 1'
#
loop_
_entity.id
_entity.type
_entity.pdbx_description
1 polymer ?
#
loop_
_entity_poly.entity_id
_entity_poly.type
_entity_poly.pdbx_seq_one_letter_code
_entity_poly.pdbx_strand_id
1 'polypeptide(L)'
;MDLMHILSTDSEGFPRRAVLRVFTDWLRDGHADVVRDTEWFVATVLQAVSRDLDWEVRVQGLELARVFLTQALGQPSLHCPYTVGLPRASSPRPHPEFLQTLCRLPLFEFAFCALLDCDRPVAQKACDLLLFLRDKTVPCSSPREAGDSPNSASVEAALQRWREGEQAQPLGDLDPEAMLAILRALDLEGLQGRLAKSSDHVEKSPQSLLQDMLATVGVLEENEADCY
;
A
#
# COMPACT_ATOMS: atom_id res chain seq x y z
N MET A 1 0.23 -11.04 -26.94
CA MET A 1 -0.47 -11.07 -25.64
C MET A 1 -0.04 -9.85 -24.87
N ASP A 2 -0.98 -9.04 -24.41
CA ASP A 2 -0.72 -7.82 -23.65
C ASP A 2 -0.63 -8.17 -22.14
N LEU A 3 0.46 -7.77 -21.47
CA LEU A 3 0.66 -8.06 -20.04
C LEU A 3 -0.42 -7.40 -19.17
N MET A 4 -0.90 -6.21 -19.56
CA MET A 4 -1.99 -5.54 -18.84
C MET A 4 -3.31 -6.31 -18.96
N HIS A 5 -3.54 -6.97 -20.09
CA HIS A 5 -4.69 -7.84 -20.27
C HIS A 5 -4.61 -9.02 -19.31
N ILE A 6 -3.48 -9.73 -19.25
CA ILE A 6 -3.28 -10.85 -18.31
C ILE A 6 -3.51 -10.40 -16.86
N LEU A 7 -2.95 -9.27 -16.45
CA LEU A 7 -3.14 -8.73 -15.10
C LEU A 7 -4.63 -8.47 -14.78
N SER A 8 -5.44 -8.11 -15.77
CA SER A 8 -6.83 -7.69 -15.55
C SER A 8 -7.86 -8.80 -15.75
N THR A 9 -7.56 -9.81 -16.56
CA THR A 9 -8.56 -10.79 -17.03
C THR A 9 -8.25 -12.24 -16.70
N ASP A 10 -6.98 -12.56 -16.39
CA ASP A 10 -6.61 -13.94 -16.09
C ASP A 10 -7.26 -14.38 -14.78
N SER A 11 -7.90 -15.54 -14.78
CA SER A 11 -8.57 -16.09 -13.59
C SER A 11 -7.59 -16.59 -12.54
N GLU A 12 -6.39 -17.03 -12.95
CA GLU A 12 -5.40 -17.58 -12.06
C GLU A 12 -4.50 -16.51 -11.45
N GLY A 13 -4.19 -16.62 -10.16
CA GLY A 13 -3.27 -15.69 -9.50
C GLY A 13 -1.84 -15.77 -10.03
N PHE A 14 -1.39 -16.96 -10.47
CA PHE A 14 0.00 -17.17 -10.89
C PHE A 14 0.44 -16.27 -12.07
N PRO A 15 -0.30 -16.22 -13.21
CA PRO A 15 0.03 -15.31 -14.29
C PRO A 15 0.02 -13.83 -13.86
N ARG A 16 -0.98 -13.41 -13.07
CA ARG A 16 -1.09 -12.03 -12.57
C ARG A 16 0.10 -11.64 -11.69
N ARG A 17 0.54 -12.54 -10.79
CA ARG A 17 1.77 -12.37 -9.99
C ARG A 17 3.02 -12.28 -10.86
N ALA A 18 3.13 -13.11 -11.90
CA ALA A 18 4.27 -13.06 -12.81
C ALA A 18 4.34 -11.71 -13.55
N VAL A 19 3.20 -11.19 -14.01
CA VAL A 19 3.11 -9.88 -14.66
C VAL A 19 3.59 -8.76 -13.73
N LEU A 20 3.15 -8.75 -12.47
CA LEU A 20 3.57 -7.72 -11.52
C LEU A 20 5.07 -7.75 -11.22
N ARG A 21 5.68 -8.93 -11.17
CA ARG A 21 7.15 -9.05 -11.02
C ARG A 21 7.85 -8.42 -12.22
N VAL A 22 7.42 -8.74 -13.44
CA VAL A 22 7.97 -8.14 -14.67
C VAL A 22 7.82 -6.62 -14.65
N PHE A 23 6.65 -6.09 -14.29
CA PHE A 23 6.44 -4.64 -14.19
C PHE A 23 7.29 -3.98 -13.11
N THR A 24 7.46 -4.64 -11.96
CA THR A 24 8.28 -4.13 -10.85
C THR A 24 9.76 -4.11 -11.23
N ASP A 25 10.27 -5.17 -11.87
CA ASP A 25 11.65 -5.26 -12.33
C ASP A 25 11.91 -4.23 -13.44
N TRP A 26 10.97 -4.10 -14.38
CA TRP A 26 11.04 -3.09 -15.44
C TRP A 26 11.10 -1.66 -14.90
N LEU A 27 10.29 -1.34 -13.89
CA LEU A 27 10.39 -0.05 -13.20
C LEU A 27 11.77 0.08 -12.58
N ARG A 28 12.22 -0.90 -11.78
CA ARG A 28 13.52 -0.88 -11.07
C ARG A 28 14.70 -0.58 -11.99
N ASP A 29 14.71 -1.14 -13.18
CA ASP A 29 15.78 -1.01 -14.17
C ASP A 29 15.78 0.35 -14.90
N GLY A 30 14.86 1.25 -14.56
CA GLY A 30 14.81 2.61 -15.11
C GLY A 30 14.31 2.65 -16.55
N HIS A 31 13.63 1.61 -17.01
CA HIS A 31 13.02 1.58 -18.34
C HIS A 31 11.75 2.45 -18.45
N ALA A 32 11.44 3.23 -17.40
CA ALA A 32 10.33 4.20 -17.33
C ALA A 32 10.23 5.11 -18.58
N ASP A 33 11.36 5.41 -19.23
CA ASP A 33 11.46 6.21 -20.46
C ASP A 33 10.76 5.57 -21.68
N VAL A 34 10.49 4.26 -21.64
CA VAL A 34 9.90 3.48 -22.74
C VAL A 34 8.36 3.58 -22.75
N VAL A 35 7.72 3.90 -21.63
CA VAL A 35 6.30 4.24 -21.58
C VAL A 35 6.20 5.75 -21.55
N ARG A 36 5.59 6.34 -22.59
CA ARG A 36 5.38 7.80 -22.73
C ARG A 36 4.68 8.48 -21.53
N ASP A 37 4.22 7.72 -20.54
CA ASP A 37 3.63 8.19 -19.29
C ASP A 37 3.72 7.10 -18.18
N THR A 38 4.81 7.11 -17.39
CA THR A 38 5.01 6.15 -16.28
C THR A 38 3.95 6.30 -15.19
N GLU A 39 3.47 7.52 -14.93
CA GLU A 39 2.44 7.80 -13.94
C GLU A 39 1.12 7.15 -14.34
N TRP A 40 0.72 7.29 -15.60
CA TRP A 40 -0.47 6.63 -16.15
C TRP A 40 -0.37 5.09 -16.08
N PHE A 41 0.81 4.55 -16.40
CA PHE A 41 1.05 3.10 -16.29
C PHE A 41 0.87 2.62 -14.84
N VAL A 42 1.52 3.28 -13.88
CA VAL A 42 1.39 2.95 -12.46
C VAL A 42 -0.06 3.09 -12.00
N ALA A 43 -0.75 4.18 -12.38
CA ALA A 43 -2.16 4.36 -12.06
C ALA A 43 -3.02 3.19 -12.55
N THR A 44 -2.81 2.76 -13.79
CA THR A 44 -3.57 1.66 -14.41
C THR A 44 -3.30 0.33 -13.71
N VAL A 45 -2.04 0.04 -13.39
CA VAL A 45 -1.66 -1.17 -12.64
C VAL A 45 -2.28 -1.16 -11.25
N LEU A 46 -2.17 -0.05 -10.51
CA LEU A 46 -2.73 0.08 -9.17
C LEU A 46 -4.26 -0.02 -9.16
N GLN A 47 -4.93 0.50 -10.17
CA GLN A 47 -6.38 0.37 -10.32
C GLN A 47 -6.81 -1.09 -10.55
N ALA A 48 -6.02 -1.86 -11.31
CA ALA A 48 -6.29 -3.27 -11.56
C ALA A 48 -6.07 -4.12 -10.30
N VAL A 49 -4.93 -3.94 -9.63
CA VAL A 49 -4.56 -4.79 -8.48
C VAL A 49 -5.30 -4.44 -7.20
N SER A 50 -5.78 -3.21 -7.03
CA SER A 50 -6.47 -2.80 -5.79
C SER A 50 -7.73 -3.61 -5.49
N ARG A 51 -8.33 -4.20 -6.54
CA ARG A 51 -9.53 -5.03 -6.47
C ARG A 51 -9.26 -6.53 -6.65
N ASP A 52 -7.98 -6.93 -6.70
CA ASP A 52 -7.63 -8.33 -6.89
C ASP A 52 -7.99 -9.16 -5.63
N LEU A 53 -8.48 -10.37 -5.84
CA LEU A 53 -8.84 -11.29 -4.76
C LEU A 53 -7.62 -12.06 -4.21
N ASP A 54 -6.54 -12.13 -4.98
CA ASP A 54 -5.30 -12.75 -4.56
C ASP A 54 -4.46 -11.73 -3.76
N TRP A 55 -4.35 -11.95 -2.46
CA TRP A 55 -3.57 -11.10 -1.56
C TRP A 55 -2.11 -10.95 -1.99
N GLU A 56 -1.51 -11.96 -2.64
CA GLU A 56 -0.13 -11.87 -3.13
C GLU A 56 -0.01 -10.89 -4.30
N VAL A 57 -1.04 -10.80 -5.16
CA VAL A 57 -1.11 -9.80 -6.23
C VAL A 57 -1.17 -8.41 -5.62
N ARG A 58 -1.98 -8.21 -4.56
CA ARG A 58 -2.07 -6.93 -3.85
C ARG A 58 -0.75 -6.55 -3.17
N VAL A 59 -0.08 -7.49 -2.50
CA VAL A 59 1.25 -7.27 -1.90
C VAL A 59 2.27 -6.86 -2.96
N GLN A 60 2.25 -7.50 -4.13
CA GLN A 60 3.14 -7.14 -5.24
C GLN A 60 2.79 -5.78 -5.85
N GLY A 61 1.51 -5.41 -5.92
CA GLY A 61 1.07 -4.07 -6.30
C GLY A 61 1.62 -2.99 -5.35
N LEU A 62 1.61 -3.25 -4.04
CA LEU A 62 2.19 -2.34 -3.04
C LEU A 62 3.71 -2.25 -3.15
N GLU A 63 4.40 -3.35 -3.50
CA GLU A 63 5.84 -3.32 -3.81
C GLU A 63 6.14 -2.48 -5.06
N LEU A 64 5.35 -2.64 -6.12
CA LEU A 64 5.46 -1.83 -7.33
C LEU A 64 5.31 -0.34 -7.02
N ALA A 65 4.29 0.03 -6.22
CA ALA A 65 4.11 1.40 -5.74
C ALA A 65 5.34 1.91 -4.97
N ARG A 66 5.94 1.07 -4.12
CA ARG A 66 7.16 1.42 -3.38
C ARG A 66 8.34 1.68 -4.30
N VAL A 67 8.55 0.84 -5.32
CA VAL A 67 9.62 1.02 -6.30
C VAL A 67 9.44 2.33 -7.06
N PHE A 68 8.23 2.58 -7.56
CA PHE A 68 7.88 3.84 -8.22
C PHE A 68 8.19 5.06 -7.34
N LEU A 69 7.72 5.06 -6.09
CA LEU A 69 7.99 6.14 -5.14
C LEU A 69 9.48 6.31 -4.84
N THR A 70 10.21 5.21 -4.70
CA THR A 70 11.66 5.24 -4.43
C THR A 70 12.40 5.93 -5.58
N GLN A 71 11.98 5.70 -6.82
CA GLN A 71 12.59 6.35 -7.98
C GLN A 71 12.19 7.81 -8.07
N ALA A 72 10.90 8.10 -7.96
CA ALA A 72 10.39 9.45 -8.13
C ALA A 72 10.83 10.40 -7.00
N LEU A 73 10.96 9.91 -5.76
CA LEU A 73 11.47 10.66 -4.61
C LEU A 73 13.00 10.57 -4.46
N GLY A 74 13.64 9.66 -5.17
CA GLY A 74 15.05 9.31 -5.01
C GLY A 74 15.96 9.84 -6.11
N GLN A 75 15.46 10.54 -7.13
CA GLN A 75 16.29 11.15 -8.17
C GLN A 75 16.91 12.47 -7.68
N PRO A 76 18.22 12.52 -7.36
CA PRO A 76 18.98 13.74 -7.54
C PRO A 76 19.03 14.03 -9.03
N SER A 77 18.70 15.26 -9.41
CA SER A 77 18.88 15.78 -10.76
C SER A 77 20.19 15.29 -11.38
N LEU A 78 20.07 14.58 -12.51
CA LEU A 78 21.10 14.20 -13.47
C LEU A 78 22.55 14.33 -12.96
N HIS A 79 23.12 13.20 -12.56
CA HIS A 79 24.54 13.06 -12.24
C HIS A 79 25.39 13.55 -13.41
N CYS A 80 25.88 14.78 -13.34
CA CYS A 80 26.84 15.31 -14.29
C CYS A 80 28.17 14.57 -14.06
N PRO A 81 28.74 13.86 -15.06
CA PRO A 81 29.92 13.00 -14.87
C PRO A 81 31.21 13.76 -14.50
N TYR A 82 31.15 15.07 -14.28
CA TYR A 82 32.29 15.94 -13.99
C TYR A 82 32.24 16.63 -12.62
N THR A 83 31.23 16.39 -11.78
CA THR A 83 31.18 17.03 -10.45
C THR A 83 31.95 16.21 -9.42
N VAL A 84 33.13 16.69 -9.05
CA VAL A 84 33.95 16.19 -7.94
C VAL A 84 33.19 16.34 -6.62
N GLY A 85 33.23 15.28 -5.81
CA GLY A 85 32.31 15.03 -4.70
C GLY A 85 32.03 16.21 -3.78
N LEU A 86 30.78 16.67 -3.80
CA LEU A 86 30.18 17.33 -2.64
C LEU A 86 29.56 16.27 -1.71
N PRO A 87 29.58 16.51 -0.39
CA PRO A 87 28.92 15.62 0.56
C PRO A 87 27.46 15.45 0.17
N ARG A 88 26.98 14.21 0.22
CA ARG A 88 25.62 13.76 -0.09
C ARG A 88 24.62 14.71 0.60
N ALA A 89 24.13 15.68 -0.16
CA ALA A 89 23.18 16.66 0.34
C ALA A 89 21.96 15.91 0.87
N SER A 90 21.38 16.45 1.95
CA SER A 90 20.10 16.04 2.54
C SER A 90 19.14 15.54 1.46
N SER A 91 18.50 14.39 1.68
CA SER A 91 17.57 13.78 0.74
C SER A 91 16.71 14.85 0.05
N PRO A 92 16.73 14.95 -1.30
CA PRO A 92 15.97 15.96 -2.00
C PRO A 92 14.50 15.82 -1.58
N ARG A 93 13.91 16.95 -1.17
CA ARG A 93 12.50 16.99 -0.81
C ARG A 93 11.68 16.62 -2.04
N PRO A 94 10.52 15.96 -1.87
CA PRO A 94 9.56 15.84 -2.96
C PRO A 94 9.24 17.23 -3.52
N HIS A 95 9.28 17.40 -4.83
CA HIS A 95 8.80 18.61 -5.46
C HIS A 95 7.29 18.75 -5.17
N PRO A 96 6.77 19.96 -4.86
CA PRO A 96 5.33 20.13 -4.56
C PRO A 96 4.42 19.65 -5.70
N GLU A 97 4.87 19.79 -6.96
CA GLU A 97 4.17 19.25 -8.13
C GLU A 97 4.09 17.71 -8.09
N PHE A 98 5.13 17.04 -7.61
CA PHE A 98 5.13 15.58 -7.48
C PHE A 98 4.17 15.10 -6.39
N LEU A 99 4.04 15.83 -5.28
CA LEU A 99 3.03 15.53 -4.26
C LEU A 99 1.61 15.67 -4.83
N GLN A 100 1.39 16.69 -5.68
CA GLN A 100 0.12 16.86 -6.37
C GLN A 100 -0.16 15.70 -7.35
N THR A 101 0.86 15.24 -8.08
CA THR A 101 0.76 14.02 -8.90
C THR A 101 0.41 12.79 -8.05
N LEU A 102 1.07 12.59 -6.91
CA LEU A 102 0.80 11.44 -6.03
C LEU A 102 -0.65 11.42 -5.53
N CYS A 103 -1.24 12.59 -5.23
CA CYS A 103 -2.65 12.68 -4.84
C CYS A 103 -3.62 12.29 -5.97
N ARG A 104 -3.22 12.41 -7.24
CA ARG A 104 -4.03 12.00 -8.39
C ARG A 104 -3.92 10.52 -8.72
N LEU A 105 -2.86 9.86 -8.24
CA LEU A 105 -2.69 8.42 -8.40
C LEU A 105 -3.58 7.68 -7.40
N PRO A 106 -4.10 6.49 -7.73
CA PRO A 106 -4.86 5.65 -6.80
C PRO A 106 -3.98 5.04 -5.69
N LEU A 107 -2.77 5.55 -5.48
CA LEU A 107 -1.78 5.04 -4.53
C LEU A 107 -2.26 5.15 -3.10
N PHE A 108 -2.73 6.35 -2.71
CA PHE A 108 -3.21 6.58 -1.35
C PHE A 108 -4.45 5.75 -1.06
N GLU A 109 -5.45 5.81 -1.95
CA GLU A 109 -6.65 4.98 -1.84
C GLU A 109 -6.30 3.51 -1.67
N PHE A 110 -5.45 2.97 -2.56
CA PHE A 110 -5.02 1.58 -2.47
C PHE A 110 -4.30 1.26 -1.16
N ALA A 111 -3.36 2.11 -0.72
CA ALA A 111 -2.59 1.88 0.50
C ALA A 111 -3.47 1.95 1.76
N PHE A 112 -4.40 2.91 1.84
CA PHE A 112 -5.30 3.03 2.99
C PHE A 112 -6.33 1.90 3.05
N CYS A 113 -6.89 1.49 1.91
CA CYS A 113 -7.74 0.30 1.83
C CYS A 113 -6.95 -0.96 2.26
N ALA A 114 -5.71 -1.09 1.78
CA ALA A 114 -4.83 -2.18 2.14
C ALA A 114 -4.41 -2.18 3.63
N LEU A 115 -4.35 -1.03 4.32
CA LEU A 115 -4.08 -1.00 5.77
C LEU A 115 -5.15 -1.74 6.59
N LEU A 116 -6.38 -1.76 6.09
CA LEU A 116 -7.53 -2.37 6.76
C LEU A 116 -7.81 -3.78 6.26
N ASP A 117 -6.88 -4.34 5.49
CA ASP A 117 -7.04 -5.66 4.90
C ASP A 117 -7.04 -6.78 5.95
N CYS A 118 -7.85 -7.81 5.72
CA CYS A 118 -7.85 -9.00 6.56
C CYS A 118 -6.56 -9.82 6.37
N ASP A 119 -5.98 -9.78 5.17
CA ASP A 119 -4.68 -10.40 4.90
C ASP A 119 -3.57 -9.54 5.50
N ARG A 120 -3.07 -10.00 6.64
CA ARG A 120 -1.97 -9.37 7.37
C ARG A 120 -0.77 -8.97 6.48
N PRO A 121 -0.30 -9.78 5.51
CA PRO A 121 0.79 -9.36 4.62
C PRO A 121 0.47 -8.11 3.81
N VAL A 122 -0.77 -7.94 3.37
CA VAL A 122 -1.25 -6.77 2.62
C VAL A 122 -1.22 -5.54 3.54
N ALA A 123 -1.81 -5.65 4.74
CA ALA A 123 -1.82 -4.58 5.73
C ALA A 123 -0.41 -4.15 6.17
N GLN A 124 0.48 -5.13 6.39
CA GLN A 124 1.88 -4.85 6.74
C GLN A 124 2.59 -4.10 5.62
N LYS A 125 2.45 -4.55 4.37
CA LYS A 125 3.10 -3.93 3.22
C LYS A 125 2.60 -2.50 2.98
N ALA A 126 1.31 -2.26 3.17
CA ALA A 126 0.71 -0.94 3.09
C ALA A 126 1.22 -0.03 4.21
N CYS A 127 1.31 -0.54 5.44
CA CYS A 127 1.86 0.20 6.58
C CYS A 127 3.31 0.63 6.31
N ASP A 128 4.15 -0.28 5.82
CA ASP A 128 5.54 0.01 5.46
C ASP A 128 5.65 1.06 4.34
N LEU A 129 4.76 1.01 3.35
CA LEU A 129 4.70 1.98 2.24
C LEU A 129 4.34 3.39 2.73
N LEU A 130 3.34 3.49 3.62
CA LEU A 130 2.90 4.78 4.16
C LEU A 130 3.91 5.37 5.14
N LEU A 131 4.58 4.54 5.94
CA LEU A 131 5.72 4.95 6.76
C LEU A 131 6.84 5.52 5.88
N PHE A 132 7.18 4.82 4.79
CA PHE A 132 8.18 5.29 3.83
C PHE A 132 7.81 6.67 3.24
N LEU A 133 6.55 6.86 2.83
CA LEU A 133 6.07 8.15 2.34
C LEU A 133 6.16 9.26 3.38
N ARG A 134 5.73 8.97 4.62
CA ARG A 134 5.79 9.93 5.72
C ARG A 134 7.24 10.35 5.98
N ASP A 135 8.17 9.42 6.06
CA ASP A 135 9.59 9.71 6.32
C ASP A 135 10.22 10.57 5.22
N LYS A 136 9.73 10.46 3.97
CA LYS A 136 10.17 11.28 2.83
C LYS A 136 9.52 12.66 2.78
N THR A 137 8.43 12.87 3.51
CA THR A 137 7.59 14.10 3.45
C THR A 137 7.61 14.89 4.76
N VAL A 138 8.24 14.40 5.82
CA VAL A 138 8.46 15.16 7.06
C VAL A 138 9.46 16.30 6.80
N PRO A 139 9.09 17.57 7.09
CA PRO A 139 10.06 18.65 7.10
C PRO A 139 11.08 18.44 8.24
N CYS A 140 12.39 18.47 7.93
CA CYS A 140 13.39 18.80 8.95
C CYS A 140 13.01 20.17 9.52
N SER A 141 12.48 20.19 10.74
CA SER A 141 11.75 21.31 11.31
C SER A 141 12.63 22.52 11.66
N SER A 142 12.05 23.71 11.50
CA SER A 142 12.11 24.74 12.55
C SER A 142 10.74 24.82 13.22
N PRO A 143 10.65 25.13 14.53
CA PRO A 143 9.38 25.39 15.20
C PRO A 143 8.73 26.67 14.63
N ARG A 144 7.40 26.77 14.69
CA ARG A 144 6.52 27.88 14.23
C ARG A 144 6.23 27.88 12.71
N GLU A 145 5.00 28.06 12.24
CA GLU A 145 3.91 28.90 12.77
C GLU A 145 2.55 28.18 12.75
N ALA A 146 1.78 28.38 13.82
CA ALA A 146 0.37 28.03 13.86
C ALA A 146 -0.39 28.99 12.94
N GLY A 147 -0.79 28.52 11.76
CA GLY A 147 -1.50 29.39 10.82
C GLY A 147 -1.97 28.74 9.52
N ASP A 148 -2.19 27.42 9.50
CA ASP A 148 -3.15 26.73 8.63
C ASP A 148 -2.99 25.24 8.91
N SER A 149 -3.59 24.80 10.02
CA SER A 149 -3.84 23.38 10.20
C SER A 149 -4.88 22.99 9.15
N PRO A 150 -4.62 22.00 8.28
CA PRO A 150 -5.71 21.43 7.48
C PRO A 150 -6.84 21.06 8.44
N ASN A 151 -8.08 21.35 8.02
CA ASN A 151 -9.26 21.25 8.87
C ASN A 151 -9.31 19.85 9.51
N SER A 152 -9.02 19.76 10.80
CA SER A 152 -8.92 18.49 11.52
C SER A 152 -10.21 17.68 11.42
N ALA A 153 -11.36 18.35 11.33
CA ALA A 153 -12.65 17.73 11.12
C ALA A 153 -12.77 17.05 9.74
N SER A 154 -12.11 17.56 8.70
CA SER A 154 -12.09 16.94 7.37
C SER A 154 -11.21 15.70 7.33
N VAL A 155 -10.04 15.76 7.98
CA VAL A 155 -9.11 14.63 8.17
C VAL A 155 -9.78 13.51 8.96
N GLU A 156 -10.43 13.85 10.07
CA GLU A 156 -11.11 12.91 10.95
C GLU A 156 -12.35 12.28 10.27
N ALA A 157 -13.13 13.07 9.53
CA ALA A 157 -14.24 12.55 8.73
C ALA A 157 -13.77 11.63 7.59
N ALA A 158 -12.63 11.91 6.96
CA ALA A 158 -12.05 11.03 5.93
C ALA A 158 -11.58 9.70 6.54
N LEU A 159 -10.88 9.76 7.68
CA LEU A 159 -10.47 8.58 8.43
C LEU A 159 -11.66 7.74 8.92
N GLN A 160 -12.74 8.40 9.35
CA GLN A 160 -13.92 7.71 9.85
C GLN A 160 -14.68 6.97 8.74
N ARG A 161 -14.91 7.63 7.59
CA ARG A 161 -15.51 6.98 6.40
C ARG A 161 -14.73 5.74 5.96
N TRP A 162 -13.40 5.82 6.03
CA TRP A 162 -12.54 4.67 5.72
C TRP A 162 -12.68 3.52 6.70
N ARG A 163 -12.76 3.81 7.99
CA ARG A 163 -12.96 2.80 9.04
C ARG A 163 -14.35 2.15 8.97
N GLU A 164 -15.35 2.91 8.53
CA GLU A 164 -16.73 2.46 8.38
C GLU A 164 -16.96 1.59 7.12
N GLY A 165 -15.91 1.32 6.35
CA GLY A 165 -15.99 0.42 5.21
C GLY A 165 -16.59 1.09 3.96
N GLU A 166 -16.70 2.42 3.92
CA GLU A 166 -17.03 3.18 2.71
C GLU A 166 -15.84 3.22 1.73
N GLN A 167 -15.13 2.10 1.58
CA GLN A 167 -13.96 1.93 0.71
C GLN A 167 -14.30 2.06 -0.80
N ALA A 168 -15.58 2.18 -1.14
CA ALA A 168 -16.06 2.34 -2.50
C ALA A 168 -16.14 3.81 -2.95
N GLN A 169 -16.01 4.77 -2.04
CA GLN A 169 -15.95 6.18 -2.41
C GLN A 169 -14.48 6.59 -2.59
N PRO A 170 -14.10 7.08 -3.80
CA PRO A 170 -12.78 7.64 -3.99
C PRO A 170 -12.58 8.73 -2.96
N LEU A 171 -11.35 8.87 -2.47
CA LEU A 171 -11.00 9.81 -1.39
C LEU A 171 -11.35 11.28 -1.71
N GLY A 172 -11.76 11.57 -2.95
CA GLY A 172 -11.96 12.90 -3.48
C GLY A 172 -10.62 13.50 -3.86
N ASP A 173 -10.65 14.65 -4.51
CA ASP A 173 -9.46 15.41 -4.86
C ASP A 173 -8.93 16.09 -3.58
N LEU A 174 -8.32 15.31 -2.69
CA LEU A 174 -7.71 15.84 -1.46
C LEU A 174 -6.43 16.59 -1.82
N ASP A 175 -6.34 17.82 -1.32
CA ASP A 175 -5.12 18.60 -1.39
C ASP A 175 -3.94 17.86 -0.75
N PRO A 176 -2.71 17.97 -1.30
CA PRO A 176 -1.53 17.32 -0.74
C PRO A 176 -1.31 17.58 0.75
N GLU A 177 -1.63 18.77 1.28
CA GLU A 177 -1.44 19.04 2.71
C GLU A 177 -2.46 18.29 3.59
N ALA A 178 -3.69 18.11 3.11
CA ALA A 178 -4.68 17.29 3.80
C ALA A 178 -4.23 15.82 3.84
N MET A 179 -3.68 15.32 2.74
CA MET A 179 -3.14 13.96 2.66
C MET A 179 -1.96 13.75 3.62
N LEU A 180 -1.01 14.69 3.64
CA LEU A 180 0.12 14.64 4.55
C LEU A 180 -0.32 14.75 6.02
N ALA A 181 -1.36 15.52 6.31
CA ALA A 181 -1.94 15.58 7.65
C ALA A 181 -2.59 14.26 8.06
N ILE A 182 -3.31 13.58 7.17
CA ILE A 182 -3.83 12.23 7.42
C ILE A 182 -2.67 11.28 7.75
N LEU A 183 -1.61 11.26 6.93
CA LEU A 183 -0.43 10.41 7.16
C LEU A 183 0.25 10.68 8.50
N ARG A 184 0.32 11.96 8.91
CA ARG A 184 0.92 12.36 10.20
C ARG A 184 0.02 12.03 11.40
N ALA A 185 -1.31 12.03 11.22
CA ALA A 185 -2.28 11.73 12.28
C ALA A 185 -2.42 10.22 12.55
N LEU A 186 -2.06 9.37 11.59
CA LEU A 186 -2.11 7.92 11.74
C LEU A 186 -0.97 7.41 12.62
N ASP A 187 -1.32 6.61 13.64
CA ASP A 187 -0.38 5.82 14.45
C ASP A 187 0.10 4.59 13.64
N LEU A 188 0.91 4.86 12.61
CA LEU A 188 1.46 3.84 11.72
C LEU A 188 2.44 2.93 12.46
N GLU A 189 3.26 3.44 13.38
CA GLU A 189 4.19 2.64 14.19
C GLU A 189 3.45 1.70 15.14
N GLY A 190 2.41 2.18 15.82
CA GLY A 190 1.57 1.34 16.66
C GLY A 190 0.83 0.31 15.83
N LEU A 191 0.36 0.66 14.63
CA LEU A 191 -0.23 -0.30 13.68
C LEU A 191 0.79 -1.34 13.24
N GLN A 192 2.00 -0.94 12.84
CA GLN A 192 3.09 -1.85 12.48
C GLN A 192 3.43 -2.79 13.65
N GLY A 193 3.48 -2.28 14.88
CA GLY A 193 3.72 -3.07 16.08
C GLY A 193 2.60 -4.06 16.40
N ARG A 194 1.34 -3.70 16.14
CA ARG A 194 0.20 -4.64 16.23
C ARG A 194 0.27 -5.70 15.14
N LEU A 195 0.54 -5.29 13.90
CA LEU A 195 0.71 -6.20 12.77
C LEU A 195 1.93 -7.10 12.93
N ALA A 196 2.99 -6.70 13.63
CA ALA A 196 4.16 -7.54 13.90
C ALA A 196 3.89 -8.64 14.95
N LYS A 197 2.96 -8.40 15.88
CA LYS A 197 2.55 -9.38 16.88
C LYS A 197 1.69 -10.46 16.21
N SER A 198 2.26 -11.64 16.00
CA SER A 198 1.54 -12.75 15.38
C SER A 198 0.40 -13.25 16.25
N SER A 199 -0.79 -13.42 15.67
CA SER A 199 -1.83 -14.27 16.25
C SER A 199 -1.49 -15.77 16.16
N ASP A 200 -0.43 -16.14 15.44
CA ASP A 200 0.11 -17.51 15.30
C ASP A 200 0.65 -18.10 16.62
N HIS A 201 0.26 -17.56 17.78
CA HIS A 201 0.49 -18.19 19.08
C HIS A 201 -0.65 -19.08 19.53
N VAL A 202 -1.79 -19.09 18.83
CA VAL A 202 -2.92 -19.97 19.21
C VAL A 202 -2.89 -21.32 18.48
N GLU A 203 -2.31 -21.41 17.27
CA GLU A 203 -2.35 -22.65 16.46
C GLU A 203 -0.97 -23.19 16.02
N LYS A 204 0.02 -23.20 16.91
CA LYS A 204 1.32 -23.84 16.62
C LYS A 204 1.45 -25.29 17.09
N SER A 205 0.38 -25.87 17.65
CA SER A 205 0.38 -27.31 17.91
C SER A 205 -0.50 -28.00 16.87
N PRO A 206 0.02 -28.97 16.10
CA PRO A 206 -0.83 -29.86 15.30
C PRO A 206 -1.92 -30.56 16.15
N GLN A 207 -1.77 -30.60 17.48
CA GLN A 207 -2.79 -31.10 18.39
C GLN A 207 -3.98 -30.14 18.55
N SER A 208 -3.78 -28.81 18.48
CA SER A 208 -4.90 -27.84 18.56
C SER A 208 -5.80 -27.99 17.35
N LEU A 209 -5.20 -28.04 16.16
CA LEU A 209 -5.91 -28.27 14.91
C LEU A 209 -6.61 -29.64 14.87
N LEU A 210 -5.96 -30.69 15.39
CA LEU A 210 -6.57 -32.01 15.52
C LEU A 210 -7.75 -32.00 16.50
N GLN A 211 -7.65 -31.27 17.62
CA GLN A 211 -8.73 -31.13 18.59
C GLN A 211 -9.93 -30.40 17.99
N ASP A 212 -9.72 -29.35 17.21
CA ASP A 212 -10.81 -28.63 16.53
C ASP A 212 -11.48 -29.49 15.44
N MET A 213 -10.69 -30.27 14.68
CA MET A 213 -11.23 -31.27 13.76
C MET A 213 -12.02 -32.38 14.47
N LEU A 214 -11.55 -32.85 15.62
CA LEU A 214 -12.26 -33.88 16.39
C LEU A 214 -13.52 -33.33 17.07
N ALA A 215 -13.51 -32.08 17.52
CA ALA A 215 -14.68 -31.41 18.08
C ALA A 215 -15.78 -31.22 17.03
N THR A 216 -15.42 -30.91 15.78
CA THR A 216 -16.39 -30.81 14.67
C THR A 216 -16.93 -32.18 14.24
N VAL A 217 -16.14 -33.25 14.35
CA VAL A 217 -16.60 -34.63 14.08
C VAL A 217 -17.50 -35.17 15.20
N GLY A 218 -17.23 -34.85 16.47
CA GLY A 218 -18.08 -35.26 17.60
C GLY A 218 -19.50 -34.66 17.54
N VAL A 219 -19.67 -33.51 16.89
CA VAL A 219 -20.99 -32.89 16.66
C VAL A 219 -21.78 -33.59 15.54
N LEU A 220 -21.12 -34.39 14.68
CA LEU A 220 -21.78 -35.15 13.63
C LEU A 220 -22.45 -36.42 14.18
N GLU A 221 -21.89 -37.05 15.23
CA GLU A 221 -22.49 -38.23 15.87
C GLU A 221 -23.74 -37.89 16.72
N GLU A 222 -23.86 -36.68 17.24
CA GLU A 222 -25.09 -36.22 17.94
C GLU A 222 -26.20 -35.75 16.99
N ASN A 223 -25.92 -35.63 15.69
CA ASN A 223 -26.90 -35.27 14.65
C ASN A 223 -27.30 -36.48 13.79
N GLU A 224 -27.42 -37.68 14.37
CA GLU A 224 -28.30 -38.71 13.82
C GLU A 224 -29.75 -38.25 13.98
N ALA A 225 -30.19 -37.39 13.05
CA ALA A 225 -31.59 -37.11 12.86
C ALA A 225 -32.28 -38.41 12.45
N ASP A 226 -33.00 -38.99 13.40
CA ASP A 226 -33.98 -40.07 13.22
C ASP A 226 -35.05 -39.59 12.21
N CYS A 227 -34.81 -39.84 10.93
CA CYS A 227 -35.79 -39.63 9.87
C CYS A 227 -36.73 -40.86 9.83
N TYR A 228 -37.90 -40.73 10.45
CA TYR A 228 -39.07 -41.59 10.21
C TYR A 228 -39.88 -41.11 9.00
#